data_AF-A0A4R5TZT8-F1
#
_entry.id   AF-A0A4R5TZT8-F1
#
_cell.length_a   1.000
_cell.length_b   1.000
_cell.length_c   1.000
_cell.angle_alpha   90.00
_cell.angle_beta   90.00
_cell.angle_gamma   90.00
#
_symmetry.space_group_name_H-M   'P 1'
#
loop_
_entity.id
_entity.type
_entity.pdbx_description
1 polymer ?
#
loop_
_entity_poly.entity_id
_entity_poly.type
_entity_poly.pdbx_seq_one_letter_code
_entity_poly.pdbx_strand_id
1 'polypeptide(L)'
;MMRAGPGPGAADGFRPAMALLDRLPTNVLTQRGWGFVIAGGAALLAAQILGRRDLLYVGVFLACLPALSVLMLRLIKPRFTIERSFAPSTMETGSTTTVSLAVASNGPPGPPVTMEEHVPPRFGRAPQFTFPSRNPTRDGVSLYEYRLRSSTRGLFDIGPVTAQFTDPFGLGTSRHLLGHPDPLVVTPAPLDLVAAPLSGSRGTDGTAATRRQANPSDDDVMTREYRHGDSMRRVHWAATARHNELMVRQEESVTTPEATLLMDQRQSSFSYGFNAVFGADSGHGAAGISTIPAFEWAVTAAVSISAHLLERSYALRFLDHHGAPALLRSPSAPFPGDEEFQGPGALAAIAEGLAALGPAHDSGRRSGSTAAGTGPARRPGQRRSGSSPAGPSEAVPPARGSRREDPHQLDPASPFGDDLLDRLASNRHRGPLIAVLGLLTPEEARSLATASGYGSVALALVVVDRPAEAAAQIDILRTAGWHAAAASPRADMPAVWAGLGHSAPTVPAGPRTSTPQEGLR
;
A
#
# COMPACT_ATOMS: atom_id res chain seq x y z
N MET A 1 28.82 -56.48 -36.16
CA MET A 1 27.53 -56.14 -35.52
C MET A 1 27.43 -54.61 -35.48
N MET A 2 27.13 -53.83 -36.52
CA MET A 2 26.09 -53.85 -37.56
C MET A 2 24.66 -53.89 -36.99
N ARG A 3 24.18 -52.72 -36.55
CA ARG A 3 22.75 -52.39 -36.48
C ARG A 3 22.58 -51.04 -37.19
N ALA A 4 22.27 -51.13 -38.48
CA ALA A 4 21.94 -50.00 -39.34
C ALA A 4 20.59 -49.42 -38.92
N GLY A 5 20.51 -48.10 -38.74
CA GLY A 5 19.25 -47.39 -38.62
C GLY A 5 18.59 -47.25 -39.99
N PRO A 6 17.26 -47.45 -40.12
CA PRO A 6 16.56 -47.17 -41.37
C PRO A 6 16.34 -45.66 -41.53
N GLY A 7 16.42 -45.21 -42.79
CA GLY A 7 16.48 -43.82 -43.20
C GLY A 7 15.18 -43.01 -43.09
N PRO A 8 15.22 -41.73 -43.52
CA PRO A 8 14.14 -40.78 -43.37
C PRO A 8 13.13 -40.96 -44.48
N GLY A 9 11.86 -41.19 -44.13
CA GLY A 9 10.80 -41.27 -45.11
C GLY A 9 9.44 -41.57 -44.50
N ALA A 10 8.52 -40.66 -44.76
CA ALA A 10 7.06 -40.83 -44.71
C ALA A 10 6.40 -40.94 -43.32
N ALA A 11 6.15 -39.77 -42.70
CA ALA A 11 4.95 -39.55 -41.88
C ALA A 11 4.61 -38.06 -41.69
N ASP A 12 4.90 -37.19 -42.65
CA ASP A 12 4.41 -35.79 -42.64
C ASP A 12 3.27 -35.66 -43.65
N GLY A 13 2.08 -36.05 -43.21
CA GLY A 13 0.92 -35.98 -44.08
C GLY A 13 -0.35 -36.30 -43.33
N PHE A 14 -0.72 -35.47 -42.35
CA PHE A 14 -2.13 -35.24 -41.96
C PHE A 14 -2.29 -34.14 -40.89
N ARG A 15 -1.52 -33.04 -40.93
CA ARG A 15 -1.73 -31.88 -40.04
C ARG A 15 -1.63 -30.47 -40.65
N PRO A 16 -2.07 -30.16 -41.90
CA PRO A 16 -2.19 -28.76 -42.32
C PRO A 16 -3.57 -28.13 -42.02
N ALA A 17 -4.59 -28.91 -41.62
CA ALA A 17 -5.95 -28.39 -41.44
C ALA A 17 -6.16 -27.58 -40.13
N MET A 18 -5.28 -27.73 -39.13
CA MET A 18 -5.43 -27.07 -37.82
C MET A 18 -4.74 -25.69 -37.74
N ALA A 19 -3.75 -25.41 -38.60
CA ALA A 19 -3.02 -24.14 -38.59
C ALA A 19 -3.78 -22.99 -39.27
N LEU A 20 -4.79 -23.29 -40.10
CA LEU A 20 -5.63 -22.29 -40.75
C LEU A 20 -6.84 -21.89 -39.87
N LEU A 21 -7.18 -22.70 -38.86
CA LEU A 21 -8.20 -22.39 -37.86
C LEU A 21 -7.78 -21.29 -36.86
N ASP A 22 -6.47 -21.10 -36.64
CA ASP A 22 -5.95 -20.08 -35.71
C ASP A 22 -6.06 -18.64 -36.22
N ARG A 23 -6.38 -18.45 -37.52
CA ARG A 23 -6.64 -17.13 -38.12
C ARG A 23 -8.11 -16.79 -38.29
N LEU A 24 -9.01 -17.74 -38.04
CA LEU A 24 -10.44 -17.46 -38.01
C LEU A 24 -10.79 -16.94 -36.61
N PRO A 25 -11.77 -16.03 -36.47
CA PRO A 25 -12.25 -15.55 -35.17
C PRO A 25 -12.97 -16.69 -34.42
N THR A 26 -12.21 -17.67 -33.95
CA THR A 26 -12.67 -18.89 -33.26
C THR A 26 -13.40 -18.56 -31.97
N ASN A 27 -13.14 -17.39 -31.39
CA ASN A 27 -13.83 -16.92 -30.19
C ASN A 27 -15.23 -16.34 -30.47
N VAL A 28 -15.61 -16.17 -31.75
CA VAL A 28 -16.91 -15.57 -32.11
C VAL A 28 -17.97 -16.60 -32.45
N LEU A 29 -17.62 -17.74 -33.07
CA LEU A 29 -18.60 -18.79 -33.42
C LEU A 29 -18.66 -19.88 -32.33
N THR A 30 -19.88 -20.30 -31.98
CA THR A 30 -20.11 -21.45 -31.10
C THR A 30 -19.86 -22.76 -31.84
N GLN A 31 -19.82 -23.89 -31.11
CA GLN A 31 -19.80 -25.22 -31.72
C GLN A 31 -20.97 -25.44 -32.71
N ARG A 32 -22.14 -24.87 -32.41
CA ARG A 32 -23.31 -24.90 -33.31
C ARG A 32 -23.08 -24.04 -34.55
N GLY A 33 -22.53 -22.84 -34.39
CA GLY A 33 -22.15 -21.97 -35.51
C GLY A 33 -21.23 -22.69 -36.51
N TRP A 34 -20.19 -23.35 -35.99
CA TRP A 34 -19.29 -24.16 -36.81
C TRP A 34 -20.01 -25.32 -37.51
N GLY A 35 -20.93 -26.01 -36.81
CA GLY A 35 -21.77 -27.05 -37.41
C GLY A 35 -22.57 -26.54 -38.61
N PHE A 36 -23.18 -25.35 -38.50
CA PHE A 36 -23.92 -24.71 -39.59
C PHE A 36 -23.01 -24.33 -40.78
N VAL A 37 -21.82 -23.80 -40.51
CA VAL A 37 -20.85 -23.46 -41.55
C VAL A 37 -20.40 -24.72 -42.31
N ILE A 38 -20.08 -25.80 -41.60
CA ILE A 38 -19.65 -27.06 -42.21
C ILE A 38 -20.79 -27.70 -43.01
N ALA A 39 -21.99 -27.79 -42.42
CA ALA A 39 -23.16 -28.35 -43.10
C ALA A 39 -23.55 -27.53 -44.34
N GLY A 40 -23.49 -26.19 -44.24
CA GLY A 40 -23.72 -25.29 -45.36
C GLY A 40 -22.71 -25.49 -46.49
N GLY A 41 -21.42 -25.58 -46.15
CA GLY A 41 -20.35 -25.86 -47.12
C GLY A 41 -20.52 -27.21 -47.81
N ALA A 42 -20.84 -28.26 -47.05
CA ALA A 42 -21.10 -29.60 -47.59
C ALA A 42 -22.32 -29.63 -48.52
N ALA A 43 -23.41 -28.94 -48.15
CA ALA A 43 -24.61 -28.83 -48.96
C ALA A 43 -24.35 -28.05 -50.27
N LEU A 44 -23.58 -26.97 -50.22
CA LEU A 44 -23.17 -26.21 -51.41
C LEU A 44 -22.31 -27.06 -52.36
N LEU A 45 -21.37 -27.85 -51.81
CA LEU A 45 -20.55 -28.76 -52.61
C LEU A 45 -21.41 -29.84 -53.27
N ALA A 46 -22.33 -30.46 -52.51
CA ALA A 46 -23.25 -31.46 -53.05
C ALA A 46 -24.21 -30.86 -54.10
N ALA A 47 -24.64 -29.60 -53.94
CA ALA A 47 -25.42 -28.89 -54.95
C ALA A 47 -24.68 -28.77 -56.29
N GLN A 48 -23.37 -28.47 -56.24
CA GLN A 48 -22.52 -28.37 -57.43
C GLN A 48 -22.30 -29.72 -58.11
N ILE A 49 -22.08 -30.79 -57.33
CA ILE A 49 -21.83 -32.13 -57.89
C ILE A 49 -23.11 -32.74 -58.47
N LEU A 50 -24.25 -32.63 -57.76
CA LEU A 50 -25.53 -33.24 -58.18
C LEU A 50 -26.34 -32.33 -59.13
N GLY A 51 -25.99 -31.06 -59.25
CA GLY A 51 -26.72 -30.07 -60.07
C GLY A 51 -28.13 -29.74 -59.56
N ARG A 52 -28.44 -30.07 -58.30
CA ARG A 52 -29.77 -29.83 -57.70
C ARG A 52 -29.88 -28.45 -57.10
N ARG A 53 -30.85 -27.66 -57.59
CA ARG A 53 -31.14 -26.30 -57.09
C ARG A 53 -31.60 -26.29 -55.63
N ASP A 54 -32.32 -27.32 -55.20
CA ASP A 54 -32.83 -27.41 -53.82
C ASP A 54 -31.69 -27.44 -52.79
N LEU A 55 -30.60 -28.17 -53.08
CA LEU A 55 -29.43 -28.23 -52.21
C LEU A 55 -28.69 -26.89 -52.17
N LEU A 56 -28.70 -26.13 -53.28
CA LEU A 56 -28.10 -24.80 -53.31
C LEU A 56 -28.83 -23.86 -52.35
N TYR A 57 -30.18 -23.86 -52.35
CA TYR A 57 -30.95 -23.02 -51.43
C TYR A 57 -30.69 -23.37 -49.96
N VAL A 58 -30.64 -24.67 -49.64
CA VAL A 58 -30.32 -25.14 -48.27
C VAL A 58 -28.91 -24.74 -47.86
N GLY A 59 -27.93 -24.94 -48.74
CA GLY A 59 -26.53 -24.59 -48.47
C GLY A 59 -26.33 -23.09 -48.25
N VAL A 60 -26.94 -22.25 -49.10
CA VAL A 60 -26.92 -20.79 -48.93
C VAL A 60 -27.60 -20.38 -47.63
N PHE A 61 -28.77 -20.93 -47.31
CA PHE A 61 -29.48 -20.62 -46.07
C PHE A 61 -28.64 -20.95 -44.82
N LEU A 62 -28.05 -22.14 -44.77
CA LEU A 62 -27.19 -22.58 -43.67
C LEU A 62 -25.93 -21.72 -43.52
N ALA A 63 -25.36 -21.24 -44.62
CA ALA A 63 -24.20 -20.34 -44.60
C ALA A 63 -24.57 -18.89 -44.24
N CYS A 64 -25.76 -18.42 -44.63
CA CYS A 64 -26.22 -17.06 -44.35
C CYS A 64 -26.52 -16.83 -42.86
N LEU A 65 -27.04 -17.83 -42.14
CA LEU A 65 -27.36 -17.71 -40.71
C LEU A 65 -26.15 -17.32 -39.83
N PRO A 66 -25.01 -18.04 -39.84
CA PRO A 66 -23.84 -17.66 -39.06
C PRO A 66 -23.24 -16.32 -39.52
N ALA A 67 -23.32 -16.00 -40.83
CA ALA A 67 -22.88 -14.70 -41.33
C ALA A 67 -23.74 -13.55 -40.76
N LEU A 68 -25.06 -13.71 -40.75
CA LEU A 68 -26.00 -12.75 -40.18
C LEU A 68 -25.83 -12.62 -38.66
N SER A 69 -25.59 -13.74 -37.97
CA SER A 69 -25.29 -13.80 -36.53
C SER A 69 -24.06 -12.95 -36.17
N VAL A 70 -22.94 -13.16 -36.88
CA VAL A 70 -21.71 -12.37 -36.69
C VAL A 70 -21.93 -10.90 -37.05
N LEU A 71 -22.68 -10.60 -38.11
CA LEU A 71 -22.99 -9.24 -38.51
C LEU A 71 -23.80 -8.51 -37.42
N MET A 72 -24.83 -9.16 -36.84
CA MET A 72 -25.60 -8.61 -35.73
C MET A 72 -24.73 -8.32 -34.51
N LEU A 73 -23.88 -9.27 -34.10
CA LEU A 73 -22.98 -9.10 -32.96
C LEU A 73 -21.97 -7.95 -33.16
N ARG A 74 -21.62 -7.62 -34.41
CA ARG A 74 -20.73 -6.50 -34.74
C ARG A 74 -21.44 -5.15 -34.82
N LEU A 75 -22.68 -5.11 -35.29
CA LEU A 75 -23.46 -3.89 -35.48
C LEU A 75 -24.15 -3.43 -34.18
N ILE A 76 -24.62 -4.37 -33.36
CA ILE A 76 -25.34 -4.07 -32.12
C ILE A 76 -24.32 -3.98 -30.98
N LYS A 77 -23.87 -2.76 -30.68
CA LYS A 77 -22.97 -2.53 -29.54
C LYS A 77 -23.79 -2.35 -28.26
N PRO A 78 -23.58 -3.19 -27.23
CA PRO A 78 -24.27 -3.06 -25.95
C PRO A 78 -23.83 -1.77 -25.26
N ARG A 79 -24.79 -1.00 -24.72
CA ARG A 79 -24.53 0.20 -23.91
C ARG A 79 -24.98 -0.06 -22.49
N PHE A 80 -24.02 -0.20 -21.59
CA PHE A 80 -24.26 -0.42 -20.17
C PHE A 80 -23.60 0.67 -19.35
N THR A 81 -24.28 1.10 -18.31
CA THR A 81 -23.70 1.90 -17.22
C THR A 81 -23.47 0.96 -16.04
N ILE A 82 -22.26 1.00 -15.49
CA ILE A 82 -21.86 0.20 -14.35
C ILE A 82 -21.34 1.15 -13.27
N GLU A 83 -21.94 1.05 -12.09
CA GLU A 83 -21.48 1.74 -10.90
C GLU A 83 -21.17 0.70 -9.82
N ARG A 84 -20.01 0.85 -9.18
CA ARG A 84 -19.53 -0.05 -8.16
C ARG A 84 -19.24 0.75 -6.90
N SER A 85 -19.65 0.23 -5.77
CA SER A 85 -19.34 0.79 -4.46
C SER A 85 -18.91 -0.28 -3.49
N PHE A 86 -18.04 0.11 -2.57
CA PHE A 86 -17.43 -0.75 -1.56
C PHE A 86 -17.88 -0.31 -0.17
N ALA A 87 -18.34 -1.26 0.64
CA ALA A 87 -18.76 -1.01 2.02
C ALA A 87 -18.09 -2.06 2.95
N PRO A 88 -17.07 -1.68 3.73
CA PRO A 88 -16.38 -0.37 3.75
C PRO A 88 -15.53 -0.11 2.48
N SER A 89 -15.19 1.18 2.22
CA SER A 89 -14.39 1.61 1.06
C SER A 89 -12.92 1.18 1.10
N THR A 90 -12.42 0.95 2.32
CA THR A 90 -11.12 0.36 2.61
C THR A 90 -11.34 -0.80 3.56
N MET A 91 -10.59 -1.90 3.41
CA MET A 91 -10.75 -3.08 4.25
C MET A 91 -9.43 -3.55 4.84
N GLU A 92 -9.45 -4.14 6.03
CA GLU A 92 -8.25 -4.72 6.65
C GLU A 92 -7.99 -6.13 6.14
N THR A 93 -6.72 -6.58 6.19
CA THR A 93 -6.36 -7.97 5.91
C THR A 93 -7.16 -8.94 6.79
N GLY A 94 -7.75 -9.95 6.17
CA GLY A 94 -8.56 -10.96 6.86
C GLY A 94 -10.02 -10.54 7.10
N SER A 95 -10.35 -9.24 6.99
CA SER A 95 -11.73 -8.73 7.04
C SER A 95 -12.47 -8.96 5.71
N THR A 96 -13.75 -8.58 5.61
CA THR A 96 -14.56 -8.73 4.40
C THR A 96 -15.16 -7.39 4.01
N THR A 97 -15.10 -7.04 2.73
CA THR A 97 -15.85 -5.91 2.17
C THR A 97 -17.00 -6.41 1.30
N THR A 98 -18.13 -5.72 1.37
CA THR A 98 -19.27 -5.95 0.48
C THR A 98 -19.17 -5.02 -0.71
N VAL A 99 -19.21 -5.60 -1.91
CA VAL A 99 -19.27 -4.86 -3.17
C VAL A 99 -20.70 -4.83 -3.65
N SER A 100 -21.22 -3.62 -3.85
CA SER A 100 -22.51 -3.38 -4.48
C SER A 100 -22.28 -2.94 -5.93
N LEU A 101 -22.84 -3.70 -6.87
CA LEU A 101 -22.71 -3.45 -8.30
C LEU A 101 -24.07 -3.11 -8.89
N ALA A 102 -24.23 -1.87 -9.33
CA ALA A 102 -25.41 -1.39 -10.04
C ALA A 102 -25.15 -1.44 -11.55
N VAL A 103 -25.99 -2.19 -12.26
CA VAL A 103 -25.89 -2.37 -13.71
C VAL A 103 -27.18 -1.87 -14.36
N ALA A 104 -27.05 -0.90 -15.27
CA ALA A 104 -28.14 -0.35 -16.06
C ALA A 104 -27.87 -0.55 -17.56
N SER A 105 -28.89 -0.90 -18.33
CA SER A 105 -28.81 -0.95 -19.80
C SER A 105 -29.44 0.29 -20.40
N ASN A 106 -28.70 0.97 -21.28
CA ASN A 106 -29.19 2.11 -22.06
C ASN A 106 -29.57 1.69 -23.50
N GLY A 107 -29.56 0.39 -23.78
CA GLY A 107 -29.91 -0.19 -25.07
C GLY A 107 -31.32 -0.79 -25.10
N PRO A 108 -31.77 -1.28 -26.27
CA PRO A 108 -33.02 -2.02 -26.35
C PRO A 108 -32.98 -3.27 -25.45
N PRO A 109 -34.14 -3.73 -24.95
CA PRO A 109 -34.22 -4.96 -24.17
C PRO A 109 -33.71 -6.15 -25.01
N GLY A 110 -32.94 -7.02 -24.37
CA GLY A 110 -32.30 -8.17 -25.01
C GLY A 110 -32.45 -9.44 -24.19
N PRO A 111 -31.93 -10.58 -24.69
CA PRO A 111 -31.89 -11.82 -23.92
C PRO A 111 -31.03 -11.64 -22.66
N PRO A 112 -31.19 -12.52 -21.65
CA PRO A 112 -30.34 -12.50 -20.47
C PRO A 112 -28.85 -12.64 -20.84
N VAL A 113 -28.00 -11.88 -20.17
CA VAL A 113 -26.56 -11.79 -20.42
C VAL A 113 -25.82 -12.31 -19.19
N THR A 114 -24.94 -13.28 -19.39
CA THR A 114 -24.03 -13.72 -18.33
C THR A 114 -22.89 -12.71 -18.21
N MET A 115 -22.65 -12.26 -16.99
CA MET A 115 -21.64 -11.29 -16.63
C MET A 115 -20.70 -11.89 -15.58
N GLU A 116 -19.42 -11.56 -15.69
CA GLU A 116 -18.37 -12.02 -14.80
C GLU A 116 -17.52 -10.81 -14.39
N GLU A 117 -17.37 -10.61 -13.09
CA GLU A 117 -16.50 -9.56 -12.56
C GLU A 117 -15.04 -10.00 -12.61
N HIS A 118 -14.16 -9.16 -13.14
CA HIS A 118 -12.73 -9.41 -13.03
C HIS A 118 -12.24 -9.09 -11.62
N VAL A 119 -11.68 -10.08 -10.92
CA VAL A 119 -11.06 -9.91 -9.60
C VAL A 119 -9.69 -10.58 -9.57
N PRO A 120 -8.70 -10.02 -8.86
CA PRO A 120 -7.40 -10.67 -8.71
C PRO A 120 -7.56 -12.06 -8.07
N PRO A 121 -6.73 -13.06 -8.47
CA PRO A 121 -6.86 -14.45 -7.99
C PRO A 121 -6.86 -14.62 -6.47
N ARG A 122 -6.30 -13.66 -5.74
CA ARG A 122 -6.18 -13.67 -4.27
C ARG A 122 -7.53 -13.52 -3.57
N PHE A 123 -8.52 -12.95 -4.24
CA PHE A 123 -9.90 -12.84 -3.76
C PHE A 123 -10.73 -14.11 -4.04
N GLY A 124 -10.13 -15.12 -4.66
CA GLY A 124 -10.78 -16.39 -4.99
C GLY A 124 -11.43 -16.37 -6.37
N ARG A 125 -12.63 -16.96 -6.46
CA ARG A 125 -13.34 -17.12 -7.73
C ARG A 125 -14.04 -15.82 -8.13
N ALA A 126 -13.87 -15.44 -9.40
CA ALA A 126 -14.60 -14.33 -10.01
C ALA A 126 -16.13 -14.49 -9.84
N PRO A 127 -16.83 -13.48 -9.28
CA PRO A 127 -18.28 -13.54 -9.14
C PRO A 127 -18.95 -13.48 -10.52
N GLN A 128 -19.89 -14.38 -10.75
CA GLN A 128 -20.67 -14.49 -11.98
C GLN A 128 -22.14 -14.25 -11.68
N PHE A 129 -22.80 -13.47 -12.53
CA PHE A 129 -24.20 -13.10 -12.38
C PHE A 129 -24.88 -12.99 -13.76
N THR A 130 -26.20 -12.89 -13.77
CA THR A 130 -26.99 -12.79 -15.00
C THR A 130 -27.82 -11.51 -14.98
N PHE A 131 -27.71 -10.72 -16.04
CA PHE A 131 -28.50 -9.50 -16.26
C PHE A 131 -29.67 -9.75 -17.22
N PRO A 132 -30.85 -9.15 -17.00
CA PRO A 132 -31.22 -8.37 -15.82
C PRO A 132 -31.37 -9.25 -14.58
N SER A 133 -31.30 -8.64 -13.39
CA SER A 133 -31.56 -9.34 -12.13
C SER A 133 -33.03 -9.75 -12.04
N ARG A 134 -33.36 -10.68 -11.13
CA ARG A 134 -34.74 -11.14 -10.91
C ARG A 134 -35.67 -10.04 -10.39
N ASN A 135 -35.13 -9.04 -9.71
CA ASN A 135 -35.88 -7.95 -9.10
C ASN A 135 -35.14 -6.63 -9.35
N PRO A 136 -35.27 -6.03 -10.55
CA PRO A 136 -34.68 -4.74 -10.85
C PRO A 136 -35.42 -3.62 -10.11
N THR A 137 -34.73 -2.51 -9.87
CA THR A 137 -35.32 -1.26 -9.36
C THR A 137 -36.39 -0.75 -10.32
N ARG A 138 -37.28 0.14 -9.85
CA ARG A 138 -38.32 0.80 -10.67
C ARG A 138 -37.74 1.46 -11.95
N ASP A 139 -36.51 1.94 -11.88
CA ASP A 139 -35.79 2.59 -12.98
C ASP A 139 -35.05 1.59 -13.90
N GLY A 140 -35.26 0.28 -13.72
CA GLY A 140 -34.66 -0.78 -14.54
C GLY A 140 -33.21 -1.15 -14.16
N VAL A 141 -32.70 -0.60 -13.06
CA VAL A 141 -31.33 -0.90 -12.57
C VAL A 141 -31.31 -2.26 -11.89
N SER A 142 -30.38 -3.12 -12.28
CA SER A 142 -30.13 -4.42 -11.63
C SER A 142 -29.03 -4.27 -10.59
N LEU A 143 -29.33 -4.57 -9.33
CA LEU A 143 -28.37 -4.54 -8.22
C LEU A 143 -27.85 -5.95 -7.93
N TYR A 144 -26.53 -6.07 -7.79
CA TYR A 144 -25.84 -7.30 -7.38
C TYR A 144 -24.96 -7.01 -6.17
N GLU A 145 -24.86 -7.98 -5.27
CA GLU A 145 -24.03 -7.90 -4.09
C GLU A 145 -23.13 -9.13 -4.02
N TYR A 146 -21.84 -8.92 -3.76
CA TYR A 146 -20.90 -9.98 -3.48
C TYR A 146 -19.87 -9.53 -2.45
N ARG A 147 -19.18 -10.49 -1.84
CA ARG A 147 -18.22 -10.23 -0.76
C ARG A 147 -16.81 -10.57 -1.20
N LEU A 148 -15.87 -9.70 -0.88
CA LEU A 148 -14.45 -9.88 -1.13
C LEU A 148 -13.69 -10.00 0.18
N ARG A 149 -12.73 -10.94 0.22
CA ARG A 149 -11.82 -11.16 1.34
C ARG A 149 -10.41 -11.35 0.81
N SER A 150 -9.43 -10.71 1.44
CA SER A 150 -8.01 -10.87 1.11
C SER A 150 -7.21 -11.14 2.38
N SER A 151 -6.26 -12.07 2.32
CA SER A 151 -5.29 -12.32 3.39
C SER A 151 -4.05 -11.43 3.30
N THR A 152 -3.98 -10.58 2.27
CA THR A 152 -2.80 -9.79 1.96
C THR A 152 -3.18 -8.35 1.66
N ARG A 153 -2.39 -7.43 2.21
CA ARG A 153 -2.54 -6.00 1.93
C ARG A 153 -2.17 -5.67 0.48
N GLY A 154 -2.64 -4.53 0.01
CA GLY A 154 -2.34 -4.02 -1.32
C GLY A 154 -3.41 -3.08 -1.85
N LEU A 155 -3.11 -2.49 -3.01
CA LEU A 155 -4.07 -1.75 -3.83
C LEU A 155 -4.51 -2.64 -4.99
N PHE A 156 -5.78 -3.02 -5.03
CA PHE A 156 -6.29 -4.00 -6.00
C PHE A 156 -7.35 -3.40 -6.90
N ASP A 157 -7.20 -3.58 -8.22
CA ASP A 157 -8.22 -3.19 -9.18
C ASP A 157 -9.34 -4.24 -9.22
N ILE A 158 -10.57 -3.81 -8.95
CA ILE A 158 -11.78 -4.65 -8.98
C ILE A 158 -12.63 -4.26 -10.20
N GLY A 159 -12.94 -5.24 -11.04
CA GLY A 159 -13.51 -5.03 -12.36
C GLY A 159 -12.43 -4.95 -13.45
N PRO A 160 -12.81 -4.61 -14.70
CA PRO A 160 -14.15 -4.35 -15.19
C PRO A 160 -15.04 -5.61 -15.26
N VAL A 161 -16.33 -5.43 -15.52
CA VAL A 161 -17.26 -6.56 -15.77
C VAL A 161 -17.06 -7.05 -17.19
N THR A 162 -16.88 -8.35 -17.38
CA THR A 162 -16.94 -9.00 -18.68
C THR A 162 -18.35 -9.52 -18.92
N ALA A 163 -19.02 -9.04 -19.97
CA ALA A 163 -20.34 -9.52 -20.38
C ALA A 163 -20.25 -10.37 -21.65
N GLN A 164 -20.88 -11.54 -21.63
CA GLN A 164 -20.95 -12.45 -22.77
C GLN A 164 -22.34 -12.39 -23.42
N PHE A 165 -22.39 -11.86 -24.63
CA PHE A 165 -23.60 -11.77 -25.45
C PHE A 165 -23.65 -12.95 -26.41
N THR A 166 -24.80 -13.60 -26.48
CA THR A 166 -25.08 -14.65 -27.46
C THR A 166 -26.11 -14.13 -28.45
N ASP A 167 -25.93 -14.44 -29.74
CA ASP A 167 -26.90 -14.04 -30.75
C ASP A 167 -28.23 -14.81 -30.62
N PRO A 168 -29.33 -14.32 -31.24
CA PRO A 168 -30.64 -14.98 -31.15
C PRO A 168 -30.67 -16.43 -31.66
N PHE A 169 -29.76 -16.81 -32.58
CA PHE A 169 -29.69 -18.17 -33.13
C PHE A 169 -28.71 -19.08 -32.36
N GLY A 170 -27.95 -18.55 -31.40
CA GLY A 170 -26.95 -19.30 -30.63
C GLY A 170 -25.76 -19.81 -31.46
N LEU A 171 -25.49 -19.18 -32.60
CA LEU A 171 -24.41 -19.52 -33.53
C LEU A 171 -23.12 -18.77 -33.22
N GLY A 172 -23.19 -17.67 -32.48
CA GLY A 172 -22.05 -16.86 -32.11
C GLY A 172 -22.16 -16.19 -30.74
N THR A 173 -21.01 -15.87 -30.17
CA THR A 173 -20.87 -15.16 -28.91
C THR A 173 -19.88 -14.00 -29.04
N SER A 174 -20.14 -12.89 -28.34
CA SER A 174 -19.22 -11.76 -28.23
C SER A 174 -18.97 -11.45 -26.76
N ARG A 175 -17.73 -11.12 -26.41
CA ARG A 175 -17.36 -10.68 -25.06
C ARG A 175 -17.03 -9.20 -25.08
N HIS A 176 -17.59 -8.46 -24.13
CA HIS A 176 -17.36 -7.03 -23.99
C HIS A 176 -16.94 -6.72 -22.55
N LEU A 177 -15.91 -5.90 -22.39
CA LEU A 177 -15.56 -5.29 -21.12
C LEU A 177 -16.47 -4.08 -20.91
N LEU A 178 -17.12 -4.03 -19.76
CA LEU A 178 -18.08 -3.01 -19.39
C LEU A 178 -17.58 -2.31 -18.11
N GLY A 179 -17.70 -0.98 -18.09
CA GLY A 179 -17.22 -0.15 -16.98
C GLY A 179 -15.69 -0.07 -16.92
N HIS A 180 -15.20 0.31 -15.75
CA HIS A 180 -13.78 0.48 -15.46
C HIS A 180 -13.42 -0.38 -14.22
N PRO A 181 -12.13 -0.74 -14.05
CA PRO A 181 -11.64 -1.20 -12.77
C PRO A 181 -11.71 -0.07 -11.74
N ASP A 182 -12.18 -0.37 -10.54
CA ASP A 182 -12.16 0.55 -9.40
C ASP A 182 -11.17 0.04 -8.33
N PRO A 183 -10.35 0.93 -7.75
CA PRO A 183 -9.34 0.54 -6.76
C PRO A 183 -10.00 0.17 -5.43
N LEU A 184 -9.59 -0.95 -4.86
CA LEU A 184 -9.90 -1.40 -3.51
C LEU A 184 -8.61 -1.45 -2.69
N VAL A 185 -8.56 -0.65 -1.62
CA VAL A 185 -7.43 -0.65 -0.69
C VAL A 185 -7.63 -1.70 0.39
N VAL A 186 -6.65 -2.60 0.53
CA VAL A 186 -6.58 -3.58 1.61
C VAL A 186 -5.44 -3.21 2.55
N THR A 187 -5.76 -2.72 3.74
CA THR A 187 -4.79 -2.27 4.75
C THR A 187 -4.28 -3.42 5.60
N PRO A 188 -3.05 -3.33 6.16
CA PRO A 188 -2.62 -4.28 7.18
C PRO A 188 -3.52 -4.17 8.41
N ALA A 189 -3.96 -5.30 8.95
CA ALA A 189 -4.71 -5.33 10.21
C ALA A 189 -3.78 -5.04 11.40
N PRO A 190 -4.07 -4.04 12.23
CA PRO A 190 -3.30 -3.80 13.46
C PRO A 190 -3.53 -4.93 14.47
N LEU A 191 -2.51 -5.21 15.27
CA LEU A 191 -2.55 -6.14 16.39
C LEU A 191 -2.58 -5.35 17.70
N ASP A 192 -3.36 -5.83 18.66
CA ASP A 192 -3.45 -5.22 19.98
C ASP A 192 -2.13 -5.41 20.74
N LEU A 193 -1.47 -4.29 21.05
CA LEU A 193 -0.20 -4.29 21.77
C LEU A 193 -0.42 -4.02 23.26
N VAL A 194 0.14 -4.90 24.11
CA VAL A 194 0.18 -4.69 25.55
C VAL A 194 1.02 -3.45 25.86
N ALA A 195 0.68 -2.74 26.94
CA ALA A 195 1.43 -1.55 27.37
C ALA A 195 2.90 -1.90 27.64
N ALA A 196 3.79 -1.41 26.78
CA ALA A 196 5.22 -1.31 27.08
C ALA A 196 5.45 -0.04 27.92
N PRO A 197 6.50 0.02 28.77
CA PRO A 197 6.91 1.25 29.41
C PRO A 197 7.42 2.21 28.33
N LEU A 198 6.53 3.07 27.84
CA LEU A 198 6.85 4.22 26.99
C LEU A 198 7.39 5.39 27.84
N SER A 199 7.31 5.26 29.17
CA SER A 199 7.88 6.17 30.17
C SER A 199 9.41 6.00 30.26
N GLY A 200 10.14 7.05 29.88
CA GLY A 200 11.54 7.19 30.27
C GLY A 200 11.67 7.51 31.77
N SER A 201 12.90 7.61 32.30
CA SER A 201 13.16 7.96 33.71
C SER A 201 12.70 9.38 34.12
N ARG A 202 12.01 10.09 33.23
CA ARG A 202 11.36 11.38 33.46
C ARG A 202 9.90 11.26 33.04
N GLY A 203 9.05 10.98 34.04
CA GLY A 203 7.70 11.50 34.17
C GLY A 203 6.73 11.33 33.00
N THR A 204 5.71 10.52 33.28
CA THR A 204 4.36 10.51 32.71
C THR A 204 4.25 10.19 31.23
N ASP A 205 3.95 8.90 30.97
CA ASP A 205 3.11 8.43 29.88
C ASP A 205 2.10 9.51 29.44
N GLY A 206 1.85 9.62 28.13
CA GLY A 206 0.81 10.50 27.56
C GLY A 206 -0.61 10.31 28.15
N THR A 207 -0.79 9.36 29.07
CA THR A 207 -1.98 9.16 29.90
C THR A 207 -2.19 10.22 30.98
N ALA A 208 -1.18 11.03 31.31
CA ALA A 208 -1.32 12.12 32.30
C ALA A 208 -2.22 13.26 31.80
N ALA A 209 -2.40 13.42 30.49
CA ALA A 209 -3.32 14.41 29.93
C ALA A 209 -4.81 14.07 30.17
N THR A 210 -5.16 12.81 30.41
CA THR A 210 -6.58 12.37 30.43
C THR A 210 -7.08 11.88 31.80
N ARG A 211 -6.23 11.80 32.82
CA ARG A 211 -6.67 11.44 34.20
C ARG A 211 -6.43 12.55 35.23
N ARG A 212 -6.70 13.79 34.87
CA ARG A 212 -7.05 14.86 35.84
C ARG A 212 -8.44 15.44 35.57
N GLN A 213 -9.33 14.65 35.00
CA GLN A 213 -10.72 15.02 34.78
C GLN A 213 -11.64 14.21 35.71
N ALA A 214 -11.39 14.34 37.01
CA ALA A 214 -12.33 13.98 38.06
C ALA A 214 -12.03 14.88 39.27
N ASN A 215 -12.75 16.02 39.30
CA ASN A 215 -12.64 17.17 40.21
C ASN A 215 -11.62 18.25 39.82
N PRO A 216 -12.02 19.25 39.01
CA PRO A 216 -11.38 20.55 39.10
C PRO A 216 -11.81 21.16 40.44
N SER A 217 -11.06 20.90 41.51
CA SER A 217 -11.01 21.91 42.56
C SER A 217 -10.32 23.11 41.92
N ASP A 218 -10.98 24.28 41.90
CA ASP A 218 -10.48 25.53 41.32
C ASP A 218 -9.16 26.01 41.98
N ASP A 219 -8.67 25.27 42.99
CA ASP A 219 -7.47 25.51 43.80
C ASP A 219 -6.18 24.81 43.30
N ASP A 220 -6.21 23.90 42.31
CA ASP A 220 -5.01 23.07 41.94
C ASP A 220 -4.23 23.59 40.71
N VAL A 221 -4.43 24.85 40.34
CA VAL A 221 -3.61 25.54 39.34
C VAL A 221 -2.38 26.10 40.04
N MET A 222 -1.17 25.72 39.61
CA MET A 222 0.07 26.33 40.14
C MET A 222 -0.06 27.86 40.05
N THR A 223 0.05 28.55 41.18
CA THR A 223 0.01 30.01 41.22
C THR A 223 1.42 30.56 41.28
N ARG A 224 1.66 31.66 40.58
CA ARG A 224 2.93 32.41 40.64
C ARG A 224 2.66 33.87 40.89
N GLU A 225 3.68 34.58 41.39
CA GLU A 225 3.64 36.03 41.52
C GLU A 225 3.35 36.70 40.17
N TYR A 226 2.51 37.73 40.21
CA TYR A 226 2.20 38.61 39.09
C TYR A 226 3.46 39.34 38.63
N ARG A 227 3.76 39.27 37.34
CA ARG A 227 4.81 40.08 36.71
C ARG A 227 4.18 41.14 35.85
N HIS A 228 4.85 42.29 35.77
CA HIS A 228 4.40 43.40 34.94
C HIS A 228 4.31 42.95 33.48
N GLY A 229 3.09 42.90 32.92
CA GLY A 229 2.80 42.34 31.59
C GLY A 229 1.82 41.16 31.60
N ASP A 230 1.57 40.55 32.76
CA ASP A 230 0.53 39.54 32.91
C ASP A 230 -0.87 40.17 32.81
N SER A 231 -1.82 39.45 32.22
CA SER A 231 -3.19 39.97 32.12
C SER A 231 -3.88 39.92 33.48
N MET A 232 -4.45 41.06 33.90
CA MET A 232 -5.18 41.19 35.17
C MET A 232 -6.38 40.23 35.29
N ARG A 233 -6.87 39.71 34.15
CA ARG A 233 -7.96 38.71 34.08
C ARG A 233 -7.55 37.33 34.57
N ARG A 234 -6.25 37.04 34.64
CA ARG A 234 -5.69 35.75 35.11
C ARG A 234 -5.33 35.77 36.60
N VAL A 235 -5.61 36.86 37.31
CA VAL A 235 -5.37 36.98 38.75
C VAL A 235 -6.25 36.00 39.52
N HIS A 236 -5.62 35.20 40.36
CA HIS A 236 -6.31 34.29 41.26
C HIS A 236 -6.61 35.03 42.58
N TRP A 237 -7.81 35.58 42.72
CA TRP A 237 -8.18 36.42 43.87
C TRP A 237 -8.08 35.69 45.22
N ALA A 238 -8.45 34.40 45.29
CA ALA A 238 -8.33 33.63 46.53
C ALA A 238 -6.87 33.40 46.98
N ALA A 239 -5.97 33.00 46.09
CA ALA A 239 -4.53 32.92 46.37
C ALA A 239 -3.93 34.29 46.67
N THR A 240 -4.33 35.33 45.94
CA THR A 240 -3.93 36.72 46.20
C THR A 240 -4.31 37.17 47.60
N ALA A 241 -5.51 36.83 48.07
CA ALA A 241 -5.97 37.15 49.42
C ALA A 241 -5.22 36.40 50.52
N ARG A 242 -4.72 35.18 50.25
CA ARG A 242 -3.93 34.38 51.21
C ARG A 242 -2.46 34.80 51.26
N HIS A 243 -1.87 35.18 50.12
CA HIS A 243 -0.46 35.55 50.01
C HIS A 243 -0.21 37.06 50.11
N ASN A 244 -1.27 37.87 50.14
CA ASN A 244 -1.25 39.34 50.22
C ASN A 244 -0.44 40.03 49.10
N GLU A 245 -0.22 39.31 48.00
CA GLU A 245 0.47 39.74 46.79
C GLU A 245 -0.31 39.22 45.58
N LEU A 246 -0.30 39.95 44.45
CA LEU A 246 -1.06 39.54 43.25
C LEU A 246 -0.53 38.21 42.72
N MET A 247 -1.36 37.17 42.76
CA MET A 247 -1.05 35.84 42.25
C MET A 247 -1.76 35.61 40.92
N VAL A 248 -1.06 35.05 39.93
CA VAL A 248 -1.60 34.72 38.62
C VAL A 248 -1.66 33.22 38.45
N ARG A 249 -2.74 32.73 37.83
CA ARG A 249 -2.90 31.33 37.40
C ARG A 249 -1.80 30.99 36.38
N GLN A 250 -0.90 30.07 36.70
CA GLN A 250 0.04 29.51 35.72
C GLN A 250 -0.74 28.54 34.84
N GLU A 251 -0.88 28.86 33.55
CA GLU A 251 -1.39 27.88 32.58
C GLU A 251 -0.34 26.76 32.46
N GLU A 252 -0.69 25.54 32.88
CA GLU A 252 0.05 24.34 32.50
C GLU A 252 -0.10 24.21 30.98
N SER A 253 1.00 24.37 30.24
CA SER A 253 0.97 24.13 28.81
C SER A 253 0.67 22.65 28.60
N VAL A 254 -0.57 22.34 28.19
CA VAL A 254 -0.95 21.01 27.74
C VAL A 254 -0.16 20.74 26.47
N THR A 255 0.98 20.08 26.61
CA THR A 255 1.79 19.64 25.48
C THR A 255 1.22 18.30 25.04
N THR A 256 0.74 18.23 23.80
CA THR A 256 0.38 16.95 23.18
C THR A 256 1.62 16.07 23.20
N PRO A 257 1.57 14.85 23.75
CA PRO A 257 2.73 13.97 23.73
C PRO A 257 3.05 13.62 22.28
N GLU A 258 4.32 13.69 21.87
CA GLU A 258 4.74 13.36 20.51
C GLU A 258 5.48 12.00 20.52
N ALA A 259 5.40 11.24 19.44
CA ALA A 259 6.19 10.02 19.27
C ALA A 259 6.76 9.99 17.85
N THR A 260 7.95 9.43 17.68
CA THR A 260 8.55 9.23 16.36
C THR A 260 8.66 7.74 16.07
N LEU A 261 8.03 7.31 14.97
CA LEU A 261 8.18 5.97 14.40
C LEU A 261 9.07 6.07 13.17
N LEU A 262 10.10 5.23 13.16
CA LEU A 262 11.05 5.06 12.06
C LEU A 262 10.83 3.67 11.47
N MET A 263 10.71 3.57 10.15
CA MET A 263 10.63 2.27 9.47
C MET A 263 11.71 2.17 8.39
N ASP A 264 12.54 1.13 8.48
CA ASP A 264 13.42 0.74 7.38
C ASP A 264 12.55 0.20 6.23
N GLN A 265 12.84 0.65 5.01
CA GLN A 265 12.10 0.27 3.82
C GLN A 265 13.01 -0.34 2.76
N ARG A 266 14.32 -0.47 3.02
CA ARG A 266 15.27 -0.97 2.04
C ARG A 266 15.08 -2.46 1.82
N GLN A 267 14.93 -2.86 0.56
CA GLN A 267 14.83 -4.26 0.20
C GLN A 267 16.07 -5.05 0.62
N SER A 268 17.25 -4.46 0.55
CA SER A 268 18.52 -5.06 0.98
C SER A 268 18.52 -5.46 2.46
N SER A 269 17.89 -4.67 3.34
CA SER A 269 17.78 -5.00 4.76
C SER A 269 16.83 -6.17 5.05
N PHE A 270 15.80 -6.39 4.23
CA PHE A 270 14.81 -7.47 4.44
C PHE A 270 15.07 -8.71 3.57
N SER A 271 15.93 -8.60 2.57
CA SER A 271 16.30 -9.67 1.65
C SER A 271 17.60 -10.34 2.12
N TYR A 272 17.46 -11.32 3.01
CA TYR A 272 18.57 -12.14 3.51
C TYR A 272 18.24 -13.64 3.42
N GLY A 273 19.26 -14.49 3.46
CA GLY A 273 19.10 -15.95 3.48
C GLY A 273 18.42 -16.53 2.24
N PHE A 274 17.56 -17.54 2.43
CA PHE A 274 16.87 -18.26 1.35
C PHE A 274 15.97 -17.35 0.49
N ASN A 275 15.41 -16.30 1.09
CA ASN A 275 14.54 -15.33 0.43
C ASN A 275 15.31 -14.41 -0.53
N ALA A 276 16.59 -14.16 -0.30
CA ALA A 276 17.43 -13.39 -1.24
C ALA A 276 17.73 -14.17 -2.52
N VAL A 277 17.81 -15.51 -2.44
CA VAL A 277 18.20 -16.39 -3.57
C VAL A 277 17.00 -16.80 -4.42
N PHE A 278 15.83 -17.02 -3.80
CA PHE A 278 14.63 -17.53 -4.48
C PHE A 278 13.39 -16.60 -4.38
N GLY A 279 13.45 -15.54 -3.57
CA GLY A 279 12.29 -14.70 -3.25
C GLY A 279 11.96 -13.61 -4.28
N ALA A 280 12.82 -13.37 -5.29
CA ALA A 280 12.59 -12.34 -6.30
C ALA A 280 11.39 -12.64 -7.23
N ASP A 281 10.97 -13.91 -7.34
CA ASP A 281 9.92 -14.34 -8.30
C ASP A 281 8.64 -14.89 -7.65
N SER A 282 8.43 -14.66 -6.35
CA SER A 282 7.23 -15.15 -5.64
C SER A 282 6.01 -14.25 -5.88
N GLY A 283 5.54 -14.18 -7.13
CA GLY A 283 4.19 -13.73 -7.46
C GLY A 283 4.07 -12.28 -7.93
N HIS A 284 4.25 -12.07 -9.23
CA HIS A 284 3.73 -10.91 -9.94
C HIS A 284 2.18 -10.97 -9.95
N GLY A 285 1.55 -10.57 -8.84
CA GLY A 285 0.10 -10.37 -8.78
C GLY A 285 -0.28 -9.03 -9.40
N ALA A 286 -1.47 -8.92 -9.98
CA ALA A 286 -1.99 -7.74 -10.67
C ALA A 286 -2.05 -6.41 -9.85
N ALA A 287 -1.50 -6.39 -8.64
CA ALA A 287 -1.25 -5.22 -7.79
C ALA A 287 0.26 -4.88 -7.58
N GLY A 288 1.19 -5.60 -8.22
CA GLY A 288 2.58 -5.18 -8.42
C GLY A 288 3.56 -5.21 -7.23
N ILE A 289 3.13 -5.55 -6.00
CA ILE A 289 4.04 -5.55 -4.83
C ILE A 289 4.60 -6.96 -4.60
N SER A 290 5.86 -7.17 -4.96
CA SER A 290 6.65 -8.31 -4.46
C SER A 290 7.07 -7.99 -3.03
N THR A 291 6.68 -8.84 -2.09
CA THR A 291 6.91 -8.61 -0.65
C THR A 291 7.59 -9.81 -0.01
N ILE A 292 8.35 -9.54 1.05
CA ILE A 292 9.11 -10.53 1.82
C ILE A 292 8.43 -10.67 3.19
N PRO A 293 8.31 -11.88 3.77
CA PRO A 293 7.63 -12.08 5.05
C PRO A 293 8.12 -11.17 6.20
N ALA A 294 9.42 -10.89 6.25
CA ALA A 294 10.00 -9.96 7.22
C ALA A 294 9.52 -8.52 7.03
N PHE A 295 9.37 -8.08 5.78
CA PHE A 295 8.84 -6.77 5.46
C PHE A 295 7.35 -6.67 5.82
N GLU A 296 6.56 -7.72 5.55
CA GLU A 296 5.15 -7.77 5.99
C GLU A 296 5.03 -7.68 7.51
N TRP A 297 5.87 -8.41 8.23
CA TRP A 297 5.89 -8.34 9.70
C TRP A 297 6.23 -6.92 10.16
N ALA A 298 7.21 -6.25 9.52
CA ALA A 298 7.55 -4.87 9.82
C ALA A 298 6.40 -3.89 9.53
N VAL A 299 5.66 -4.06 8.44
CA VAL A 299 4.47 -3.28 8.11
C VAL A 299 3.37 -3.48 9.16
N THR A 300 3.10 -4.73 9.54
CA THR A 300 2.14 -5.06 10.61
C THR A 300 2.59 -4.46 11.94
N ALA A 301 3.87 -4.52 12.27
CA ALA A 301 4.41 -3.87 13.47
C ALA A 301 4.22 -2.35 13.42
N ALA A 302 4.51 -1.71 12.28
CA ALA A 302 4.36 -0.27 12.11
C ALA A 302 2.90 0.19 12.30
N VAL A 303 1.92 -0.48 11.67
CA VAL A 303 0.50 -0.12 11.85
C VAL A 303 0.03 -0.39 13.29
N SER A 304 0.50 -1.48 13.92
CA SER A 304 0.12 -1.84 15.30
C SER A 304 0.70 -0.86 16.33
N ILE A 305 1.97 -0.47 16.16
CA ILE A 305 2.62 0.56 16.98
C ILE A 305 1.94 1.91 16.77
N SER A 306 1.59 2.25 15.53
CA SER A 306 0.88 3.48 15.22
C SER A 306 -0.49 3.53 15.92
N ALA A 307 -1.26 2.45 15.85
CA ALA A 307 -2.53 2.31 16.56
C ALA A 307 -2.34 2.49 18.08
N HIS A 308 -1.37 1.76 18.66
CA HIS A 308 -1.06 1.81 20.08
C HIS A 308 -0.68 3.21 20.59
N LEU A 309 0.06 3.99 19.78
CA LEU A 309 0.47 5.35 20.12
C LEU A 309 -0.68 6.36 19.96
N LEU A 310 -1.42 6.27 18.84
CA LEU A 310 -2.55 7.16 18.58
C LEU A 310 -3.69 6.97 19.58
N GLU A 311 -3.97 5.74 20.04
CA GLU A 311 -4.92 5.45 21.12
C GLU A 311 -4.54 6.12 22.44
N ARG A 312 -3.23 6.34 22.67
CA ARG A 312 -2.68 7.07 23.82
C ARG A 312 -2.57 8.57 23.58
N SER A 313 -3.20 9.07 22.52
CA SER A 313 -3.21 10.49 22.14
C SER A 313 -1.81 11.05 21.82
N TYR A 314 -0.86 10.21 21.38
CA TYR A 314 0.39 10.71 20.84
C TYR A 314 0.18 11.32 19.45
N ALA A 315 0.77 12.50 19.19
CA ALA A 315 1.00 12.97 17.83
C ALA A 315 2.16 12.16 17.24
N LEU A 316 1.89 11.40 16.20
CA LEU A 316 2.84 10.44 15.64
C LEU A 316 3.55 11.04 14.43
N ARG A 317 4.88 11.14 14.52
CA ARG A 317 5.73 11.42 13.37
C ARG A 317 6.22 10.13 12.74
N PHE A 318 5.97 9.90 11.46
CA PHE A 318 6.33 8.66 10.76
C PHE A 318 7.37 8.90 9.65
N LEU A 319 8.59 8.41 9.87
CA LEU A 319 9.76 8.64 9.03
C LEU A 319 10.35 7.35 8.44
N ASP A 320 11.03 7.48 7.31
CA ASP A 320 11.87 6.43 6.73
C ASP A 320 13.33 6.49 7.22
N HIS A 321 14.14 5.51 6.82
CA HIS A 321 15.57 5.38 7.15
C HIS A 321 16.46 6.58 6.77
N HIS A 322 15.97 7.55 5.98
CA HIS A 322 16.67 8.79 5.66
C HIS A 322 16.06 10.04 6.35
N GLY A 323 14.99 9.88 7.13
CA GLY A 323 14.27 11.01 7.76
C GLY A 323 13.28 11.72 6.83
N ALA A 324 12.92 11.11 5.70
CA ALA A 324 11.83 11.56 4.84
C ALA A 324 10.48 11.00 5.34
N PRO A 325 9.33 11.57 4.93
CA PRO A 325 8.02 11.01 5.25
C PRO A 325 7.92 9.54 4.83
N ALA A 326 7.55 8.66 5.76
CA ALA A 326 7.59 7.20 5.53
C ALA A 326 6.69 6.75 4.36
N LEU A 327 5.58 7.44 4.12
CA LEU A 327 4.57 7.04 3.15
C LEU A 327 4.79 7.64 1.76
N LEU A 328 5.90 8.36 1.54
CA LEU A 328 6.16 9.12 0.32
C LEU A 328 6.13 8.29 -0.97
N ARG A 329 6.51 7.01 -0.89
CA ARG A 329 6.54 6.09 -2.05
C ARG A 329 5.28 5.24 -2.19
N SER A 330 4.34 5.31 -1.25
CA SER A 330 3.17 4.46 -1.30
C SER A 330 2.13 4.99 -2.30
N PRO A 331 1.70 4.19 -3.29
CA PRO A 331 0.66 4.62 -4.23
C PRO A 331 -0.74 4.66 -3.60
N SER A 332 -0.93 4.04 -2.43
CA SER A 332 -2.20 4.06 -1.70
C SER A 332 -2.26 5.11 -0.59
N ALA A 333 -1.20 5.89 -0.38
CA ALA A 333 -1.23 6.94 0.64
C ALA A 333 -2.11 8.11 0.19
N PRO A 334 -3.11 8.53 0.99
CA PRO A 334 -3.93 9.71 0.68
C PRO A 334 -3.10 10.99 0.63
N PHE A 335 -2.15 11.11 1.57
CA PHE A 335 -1.25 12.25 1.73
C PHE A 335 0.20 11.76 1.91
N PRO A 336 0.90 11.42 0.81
CA PRO A 336 2.23 10.79 0.89
C PRO A 336 3.32 11.71 1.48
N GLY A 337 3.12 13.03 1.43
CA GLY A 337 4.07 14.02 1.96
C GLY A 337 3.93 14.28 3.46
N ASP A 338 2.88 13.78 4.10
CA ASP A 338 2.63 14.03 5.52
C ASP A 338 3.56 13.15 6.36
N GLU A 339 4.26 13.79 7.30
CA GLU A 339 5.09 13.09 8.27
C GLU A 339 4.47 13.06 9.66
N GLU A 340 3.49 13.91 9.96
CA GLU A 340 2.85 14.02 11.28
C GLU A 340 1.38 13.63 11.20
N PHE A 341 0.96 12.72 12.08
CA PHE A 341 -0.36 12.12 12.10
C PHE A 341 -0.97 12.28 13.50
N GLN A 342 -2.11 12.93 13.59
CA GLN A 342 -2.84 13.14 14.84
C GLN A 342 -4.35 13.22 14.62
N GLY A 343 -5.12 12.87 15.65
CA GLY A 343 -6.58 13.01 15.64
C GLY A 343 -7.34 11.88 14.94
N PRO A 344 -8.65 12.05 14.76
CA PRO A 344 -9.52 11.03 14.19
C PRO A 344 -9.18 10.81 12.71
N GLY A 345 -8.91 9.56 12.33
CA GLY A 345 -8.54 9.18 10.96
C GLY A 345 -7.04 9.09 10.69
N ALA A 346 -6.18 9.53 11.62
CA ALA A 346 -4.72 9.37 11.52
C ALA A 346 -4.31 7.90 11.29
N LEU A 347 -4.89 6.97 12.06
CA LEU A 347 -4.63 5.54 11.90
C LEU A 347 -5.10 5.03 10.53
N ALA A 348 -6.26 5.49 10.05
CA ALA A 348 -6.78 5.09 8.74
C ALA A 348 -5.84 5.56 7.61
N ALA A 349 -5.36 6.80 7.67
CA ALA A 349 -4.41 7.33 6.68
C ALA A 349 -3.07 6.56 6.69
N ILE A 350 -2.54 6.24 7.87
CA ILE A 350 -1.32 5.42 8.00
C ILE A 350 -1.56 4.01 7.45
N ALA A 351 -2.66 3.36 7.84
CA ALA A 351 -3.00 2.02 7.39
C ALA A 351 -3.20 1.97 5.86
N GLU A 352 -3.89 2.96 5.29
CA GLU A 352 -4.08 3.12 3.84
C GLU A 352 -2.74 3.36 3.13
N GLY A 353 -1.87 4.20 3.66
CA GLY A 353 -0.51 4.38 3.13
C GLY A 353 0.36 3.13 3.25
N LEU A 354 0.19 2.32 4.29
CA LEU A 354 0.91 1.05 4.43
C LEU A 354 0.35 -0.06 3.52
N ALA A 355 -0.89 0.06 3.04
CA ALA A 355 -1.56 -0.95 2.22
C ALA A 355 -0.73 -1.34 1.00
N ALA A 356 -0.27 -0.36 0.22
CA ALA A 356 0.49 -0.57 -1.01
C ALA A 356 1.98 -0.20 -0.90
N LEU A 357 2.51 -0.03 0.31
CA LEU A 357 3.94 0.21 0.51
C LEU A 357 4.73 -1.07 0.23
N GLY A 358 5.68 -1.03 -0.70
CA GLY A 358 6.60 -2.13 -0.99
C GLY A 358 8.01 -1.86 -0.46
N PRO A 359 8.87 -2.90 -0.35
CA PRO A 359 10.27 -2.68 -0.08
C PRO A 359 10.91 -1.88 -1.22
N ALA A 360 11.62 -0.82 -0.86
CA ALA A 360 12.35 0.02 -1.79
C ALA A 360 13.56 -0.74 -2.33
N HIS A 361 13.59 -0.95 -3.64
CA HIS A 361 14.78 -1.48 -4.28
C HIS A 361 15.88 -0.43 -4.14
N ASP A 362 17.11 -0.86 -3.81
CA ASP A 362 18.30 -0.02 -3.73
C ASP A 362 18.72 0.44 -5.14
N SER A 363 17.85 1.22 -5.78
CA SER A 363 18.16 1.93 -7.01
C SER A 363 18.67 3.30 -6.61
N GLY A 364 20.00 3.45 -6.56
CA GLY A 364 20.65 4.75 -6.54
C GLY A 364 20.00 5.64 -7.62
N ARG A 365 19.49 6.80 -7.19
CA ARG A 365 18.66 7.74 -7.98
C ARG A 365 18.95 7.63 -9.47
N ARG A 366 17.99 7.10 -10.24
CA ARG A 366 17.80 7.56 -11.61
C ARG A 366 16.43 8.20 -11.69
N SER A 367 16.44 9.46 -12.11
CA SER A 367 15.31 10.35 -12.40
C SER A 367 14.78 11.20 -11.24
N GLY A 368 15.56 12.22 -10.90
CA GLY A 368 14.99 13.53 -10.60
C GLY A 368 14.86 14.32 -11.92
N SER A 369 13.70 14.94 -12.11
CA SER A 369 13.42 16.02 -13.06
C SER A 369 13.38 15.68 -14.55
N THR A 370 12.19 15.32 -15.04
CA THR A 370 11.65 15.90 -16.28
C THR A 370 10.12 15.90 -16.18
N ALA A 371 9.57 16.86 -15.45
CA ALA A 371 8.18 17.25 -15.64
C ALA A 371 8.06 17.95 -17.00
N ALA A 372 7.83 17.18 -18.07
CA ALA A 372 7.57 17.68 -19.41
C ALA A 372 6.65 16.73 -20.19
N GLY A 373 5.38 17.14 -20.34
CA GLY A 373 4.38 16.61 -21.29
C GLY A 373 3.80 15.24 -20.93
N THR A 374 2.53 14.89 -21.15
CA THR A 374 1.64 15.30 -22.23
C THR A 374 0.23 14.77 -21.89
N GLY A 375 -0.79 15.63 -21.90
CA GLY A 375 -2.20 15.22 -21.86
C GLY A 375 -2.95 15.92 -23.00
N PRO A 376 -3.68 15.19 -23.87
CA PRO A 376 -4.35 15.80 -25.00
C PRO A 376 -5.76 16.27 -24.60
N ALA A 377 -6.02 17.57 -24.67
CA ALA A 377 -7.39 18.08 -24.65
C ALA A 377 -7.54 19.15 -25.73
N ARG A 378 -8.31 18.79 -26.76
CA ARG A 378 -8.62 19.56 -27.95
C ARG A 378 -10.04 20.12 -27.78
N ARG A 379 -10.22 21.46 -27.79
CA ARG A 379 -11.24 22.23 -28.57
C ARG A 379 -11.40 23.70 -28.09
N PRO A 380 -11.98 24.61 -28.92
CA PRO A 380 -11.26 25.80 -29.35
C PRO A 380 -11.89 27.15 -28.96
N GLY A 381 -11.08 28.20 -29.08
CA GLY A 381 -11.46 29.46 -29.70
C GLY A 381 -11.78 30.63 -28.78
N GLN A 382 -10.87 31.61 -28.69
CA GLN A 382 -11.22 33.01 -28.92
C GLN A 382 -9.97 33.87 -29.15
N ARG A 383 -9.98 34.64 -30.25
CA ARG A 383 -9.04 35.72 -30.55
C ARG A 383 -9.33 36.93 -29.65
N ARG A 384 -8.29 37.66 -29.24
CA ARG A 384 -8.18 39.13 -29.38
C ARG A 384 -6.79 39.67 -28.99
N SER A 385 -6.07 40.10 -30.02
CA SER A 385 -5.35 41.38 -30.20
C SER A 385 -4.98 42.28 -28.99
N GLY A 386 -3.73 42.77 -29.02
CA GLY A 386 -3.25 44.01 -28.38
C GLY A 386 -1.77 43.91 -27.98
N SER A 387 -0.82 44.23 -28.86
CA SER A 387 -0.12 45.53 -29.00
C SER A 387 1.17 45.66 -28.16
N SER A 388 2.30 45.66 -28.89
CA SER A 388 3.71 46.00 -28.58
C SER A 388 3.92 47.44 -28.05
N PRO A 389 5.15 48.01 -27.89
CA PRO A 389 6.53 47.46 -27.78
C PRO A 389 7.43 48.19 -26.74
N ALA A 390 8.67 47.69 -26.53
CA ALA A 390 9.95 48.40 -26.27
C ALA A 390 10.89 47.43 -25.53
N GLY A 391 12.19 47.23 -25.77
CA GLY A 391 13.28 47.89 -26.50
C GLY A 391 14.60 47.36 -25.86
N PRO A 392 15.76 47.36 -26.54
CA PRO A 392 16.79 46.30 -26.37
C PRO A 392 18.05 46.74 -25.60
N SER A 393 18.88 45.78 -25.17
CA SER A 393 20.34 45.86 -24.87
C SER A 393 20.64 44.76 -23.82
N GLU A 394 21.74 44.00 -23.78
CA GLU A 394 22.90 43.74 -24.62
C GLU A 394 23.67 42.66 -23.84
N ALA A 395 24.08 41.57 -24.51
CA ALA A 395 24.72 40.43 -23.86
C ALA A 395 26.25 40.59 -23.89
N VAL A 396 26.88 40.49 -22.71
CA VAL A 396 28.33 40.32 -22.54
C VAL A 396 28.57 39.14 -21.60
N PRO A 397 29.37 38.12 -21.96
CA PRO A 397 29.69 37.01 -21.08
C PRO A 397 31.04 37.23 -20.37
N PRO A 398 31.20 36.84 -19.09
CA PRO A 398 32.53 36.60 -18.55
C PRO A 398 32.86 35.11 -18.43
N ALA A 399 33.93 34.77 -19.13
CA ALA A 399 35.08 33.95 -18.71
C ALA A 399 34.86 32.67 -17.87
N ARG A 400 35.25 31.55 -18.50
CA ARG A 400 35.61 30.27 -17.86
C ARG A 400 36.66 30.47 -16.77
N GLY A 401 36.27 30.27 -15.51
CA GLY A 401 37.16 29.95 -14.41
C GLY A 401 37.06 28.46 -14.09
N SER A 402 38.16 27.73 -14.28
CA SER A 402 38.35 26.34 -13.88
C SER A 402 38.18 26.20 -12.36
N ARG A 403 37.05 25.66 -11.92
CA ARG A 403 36.87 25.25 -10.51
C ARG A 403 37.51 23.87 -10.35
N ARG A 404 38.58 23.82 -9.54
CA ARG A 404 39.14 22.59 -8.99
C ARG A 404 38.00 21.75 -8.42
N GLU A 405 37.94 20.48 -8.83
CA GLU A 405 37.09 19.47 -8.21
C GLU A 405 37.66 19.19 -6.81
N ASP A 406 36.87 19.53 -5.78
CA ASP A 406 37.10 19.09 -4.40
C ASP A 406 36.75 17.58 -4.31
N PRO A 407 37.55 16.73 -3.64
CA PRO A 407 37.28 15.28 -3.55
C PRO A 407 36.14 14.89 -2.60
N HIS A 408 35.39 15.85 -2.04
CA HIS A 408 34.25 15.58 -1.15
C HIS A 408 32.91 15.61 -1.90
N GLN A 409 32.85 14.89 -3.02
CA GLN A 409 31.58 14.60 -3.68
C GLN A 409 30.82 13.62 -2.78
N LEU A 410 29.83 14.15 -2.05
CA LEU A 410 29.04 13.47 -1.03
C LEU A 410 28.75 12.01 -1.41
N ASP A 411 29.22 11.10 -0.54
CA ASP A 411 28.75 9.72 -0.49
C ASP A 411 27.20 9.69 -0.49
N PRO A 412 26.56 8.67 -1.09
CA PRO A 412 25.12 8.51 -0.99
C PRO A 412 24.71 8.63 0.49
N ALA A 413 23.73 9.50 0.80
CA ALA A 413 23.30 9.78 2.16
C ALA A 413 23.12 8.46 2.92
N SER A 414 24.02 8.19 3.86
CA SER A 414 24.05 6.90 4.54
C SER A 414 22.70 6.68 5.22
N PRO A 415 22.12 5.47 5.15
CA PRO A 415 20.96 5.12 5.98
C PRO A 415 21.28 5.44 7.44
N PHE A 416 20.31 6.05 8.13
CA PHE A 416 20.43 6.52 9.52
C PHE A 416 21.58 7.53 9.76
N GLY A 417 22.01 8.23 8.71
CA GLY A 417 23.05 9.27 8.77
C GLY A 417 22.54 10.65 9.20
N ASP A 418 23.33 11.68 8.89
CA ASP A 418 23.13 13.05 9.37
C ASP A 418 21.75 13.63 9.02
N ASP A 419 21.22 13.36 7.83
CA ASP A 419 19.88 13.83 7.41
C ASP A 419 18.78 13.38 8.40
N LEU A 420 18.83 12.13 8.86
CA LEU A 420 17.88 11.62 9.86
C LEU A 420 18.11 12.31 11.21
N LEU A 421 19.37 12.45 11.63
CA LEU A 421 19.72 13.05 12.93
C LEU A 421 19.31 14.52 13.00
N ASP A 422 19.48 15.28 11.92
CA ASP A 422 19.05 16.66 11.80
C ASP A 422 17.52 16.77 11.90
N ARG A 423 16.81 15.83 11.26
CA ARG A 423 15.34 15.75 11.33
C ARG A 423 14.87 15.37 12.73
N LEU A 424 15.58 14.50 13.44
CA LEU A 424 15.28 14.17 14.84
C LEU A 424 15.62 15.31 15.80
N ALA A 425 16.63 16.13 15.47
CA ALA A 425 17.05 17.28 16.28
C ALA A 425 15.93 18.31 16.45
N SER A 426 15.08 18.50 15.43
CA SER A 426 13.97 19.46 15.48
C SER A 426 12.97 19.16 16.60
N ASN A 427 12.78 17.87 16.95
CA ASN A 427 11.80 17.41 17.94
C ASN A 427 12.47 16.65 19.09
N ARG A 428 13.70 17.03 19.45
CA ARG A 428 14.47 16.35 20.49
C ARG A 428 13.70 16.27 21.82
N HIS A 429 13.63 15.08 22.41
CA HIS A 429 12.99 14.76 23.70
C HIS A 429 11.47 14.98 23.77
N ARG A 430 10.76 15.05 22.64
CA ARG A 430 9.29 15.23 22.65
C ARG A 430 8.49 13.93 22.85
N GLY A 431 9.17 12.79 22.90
CA GLY A 431 8.65 11.51 23.39
C GLY A 431 9.40 10.30 22.83
N PRO A 432 8.80 9.10 22.77
CA PRO A 432 9.52 7.87 22.42
C PRO A 432 9.93 7.85 20.94
N LEU A 433 11.12 7.32 20.69
CA LEU A 433 11.66 7.03 19.37
C LEU A 433 11.63 5.52 19.15
N ILE A 434 10.84 5.07 18.18
CA ILE A 434 10.63 3.65 17.90
C ILE A 434 11.11 3.36 16.49
N ALA A 435 11.97 2.36 16.34
CA ALA A 435 12.52 1.96 15.05
C ALA A 435 12.12 0.51 14.71
N VAL A 436 11.53 0.30 13.54
CA VAL A 436 11.24 -1.03 12.96
C VAL A 436 12.17 -1.23 11.76
N LEU A 437 13.07 -2.20 11.87
CA LEU A 437 14.27 -2.29 11.03
C LEU A 437 14.42 -3.68 10.43
N GLY A 438 15.06 -3.77 9.25
CA GLY A 438 15.58 -5.04 8.73
C GLY A 438 16.96 -5.36 9.32
N LEU A 439 17.69 -6.30 8.71
CA LEU A 439 19.07 -6.60 9.09
C LEU A 439 19.96 -5.38 8.85
N LEU A 440 20.62 -4.91 9.91
CA LEU A 440 21.54 -3.78 9.87
C LEU A 440 22.98 -4.25 9.65
N THR A 441 23.78 -3.43 8.97
CA THR A 441 25.24 -3.55 9.06
C THR A 441 25.73 -3.03 10.43
N PRO A 442 26.92 -3.46 10.91
CA PRO A 442 27.48 -2.91 12.15
C PRO A 442 27.74 -1.40 12.09
N GLU A 443 27.97 -0.85 10.90
CA GLU A 443 28.13 0.59 10.69
C GLU A 443 26.79 1.31 10.84
N GLU A 444 25.74 0.82 10.18
CA GLU A 444 24.38 1.33 10.30
C GLU A 444 23.86 1.29 11.74
N ALA A 445 24.17 0.20 12.46
CA ALA A 445 23.82 0.08 13.88
C ALA A 445 24.51 1.16 14.74
N ARG A 446 25.76 1.55 14.41
CA ARG A 446 26.46 2.64 15.10
C ARG A 446 25.92 4.02 14.72
N SER A 447 25.55 4.23 13.46
CA SER A 447 24.89 5.47 13.02
C SER A 447 23.56 5.65 13.75
N LEU A 448 22.71 4.62 13.75
CA LEU A 448 21.43 4.65 14.47
C LEU A 448 21.61 4.73 16.00
N ALA A 449 22.67 4.14 16.56
CA ALA A 449 22.96 4.22 17.99
C ALA A 449 23.02 5.67 18.48
N THR A 450 23.54 6.61 17.68
CA THR A 450 23.60 8.04 18.02
C THR A 450 22.23 8.69 18.21
N ALA A 451 21.17 8.13 17.59
CA ALA A 451 19.83 8.67 17.69
C ALA A 451 19.14 8.36 19.04
N SER A 452 19.72 7.50 19.91
CA SER A 452 19.11 7.14 21.20
C SER A 452 18.82 8.34 22.10
N GLY A 453 19.69 9.37 22.05
CA GLY A 453 19.58 10.60 22.84
C GLY A 453 18.56 11.61 22.32
N TYR A 454 17.87 11.32 21.21
CA TYR A 454 16.87 12.23 20.64
C TYR A 454 15.45 11.94 21.12
N GLY A 455 15.18 10.73 21.63
CA GLY A 455 13.89 10.35 22.23
C GLY A 455 13.93 10.34 23.76
N SER A 456 12.75 10.28 24.40
CA SER A 456 12.65 10.02 25.84
C SER A 456 12.97 8.57 26.19
N VAL A 457 12.60 7.65 25.30
CA VAL A 457 12.94 6.23 25.27
C VAL A 457 13.21 5.86 23.82
N ALA A 458 14.28 5.09 23.58
CA ALA A 458 14.61 4.57 22.26
C ALA A 458 14.33 3.06 22.23
N LEU A 459 13.42 2.62 21.36
CA LEU A 459 13.00 1.23 21.17
C LEU A 459 13.36 0.78 19.74
N ALA A 460 13.98 -0.39 19.58
CA ALA A 460 14.33 -0.93 18.28
C ALA A 460 13.85 -2.39 18.11
N LEU A 461 13.14 -2.64 17.01
CA LEU A 461 12.74 -3.97 16.55
C LEU A 461 13.50 -4.30 15.28
N VAL A 462 14.35 -5.31 15.34
CA VAL A 462 15.14 -5.80 14.19
C VAL A 462 14.52 -7.09 13.67
N VAL A 463 13.96 -7.07 12.46
CA VAL A 463 13.22 -8.19 11.88
C VAL A 463 14.14 -9.03 11.01
N VAL A 464 14.53 -10.19 11.52
CA VAL A 464 15.49 -11.13 10.92
C VAL A 464 14.99 -12.57 10.99
N ASP A 465 15.15 -13.38 9.94
CA ASP A 465 14.69 -14.78 9.93
C ASP A 465 15.26 -15.56 11.11
N ARG A 466 16.54 -15.33 11.41
CA ARG A 466 17.26 -15.90 12.56
C ARG A 466 17.72 -14.78 13.49
N PRO A 467 17.11 -14.62 14.68
CA PRO A 467 17.49 -13.59 15.65
C PRO A 467 18.97 -13.53 16.02
N ALA A 468 19.68 -14.67 15.97
CA ALA A 468 21.12 -14.73 16.27
C ALA A 468 21.99 -13.94 15.27
N GLU A 469 21.54 -13.74 14.03
CA GLU A 469 22.30 -13.01 13.00
C GLU A 469 22.39 -11.51 13.28
N ALA A 470 21.45 -10.97 14.07
CA ALA A 470 21.43 -9.57 14.49
C ALA A 470 22.02 -9.33 15.89
N ALA A 471 22.62 -10.34 16.53
CA ALA A 471 23.05 -10.25 17.92
C ALA A 471 24.09 -9.13 18.15
N ALA A 472 25.10 -9.04 17.29
CA ALA A 472 26.14 -8.00 17.40
C ALA A 472 25.56 -6.58 17.25
N GLN A 473 24.62 -6.39 16.33
CA GLN A 473 23.95 -5.12 16.08
C GLN A 473 23.03 -4.74 17.25
N ILE A 474 22.33 -5.71 17.82
CA ILE A 474 21.51 -5.50 19.02
C ILE A 474 22.38 -5.09 20.21
N ASP A 475 23.54 -5.70 20.40
CA ASP A 475 24.46 -5.33 21.47
C ASP A 475 25.01 -3.90 21.29
N ILE A 476 25.32 -3.50 20.05
CA ILE A 476 25.70 -2.11 19.72
C ILE A 476 24.58 -1.13 20.13
N LEU A 477 23.34 -1.41 19.73
CA LEU A 477 22.19 -0.55 20.03
C LEU A 477 21.93 -0.48 21.55
N ARG A 478 21.96 -1.63 22.25
CA ARG A 478 21.77 -1.69 23.71
C ARG A 478 22.84 -0.96 24.48
N THR A 479 24.10 -1.06 24.06
CA THR A 479 25.22 -0.32 24.67
C THR A 479 25.02 1.19 24.55
N ALA A 480 24.37 1.64 23.47
CA ALA A 480 24.03 3.04 23.23
C ALA A 480 22.72 3.51 23.89
N GLY A 481 22.04 2.65 24.67
CA GLY A 481 20.83 2.99 25.41
C GLY A 481 19.51 2.67 24.71
N TRP A 482 19.53 1.97 23.57
CA TRP A 482 18.31 1.45 22.95
C TRP A 482 17.81 0.20 23.67
N HIS A 483 16.50 0.09 23.85
CA HIS A 483 15.87 -1.20 24.13
C HIS A 483 15.66 -1.90 22.80
N ALA A 484 16.57 -2.79 22.44
CA ALA A 484 16.56 -3.49 21.16
C ALA A 484 16.20 -4.98 21.31
N ALA A 485 15.39 -5.50 20.39
CA ALA A 485 15.09 -6.93 20.27
C ALA A 485 15.07 -7.37 18.80
N ALA A 486 15.48 -8.62 18.55
CA ALA A 486 15.32 -9.27 17.26
C ALA A 486 14.04 -10.10 17.23
N ALA A 487 13.32 -10.05 16.11
CA ALA A 487 12.12 -10.83 15.86
C ALA A 487 12.23 -11.60 14.55
N SER A 488 11.77 -12.86 14.56
CA SER A 488 11.55 -13.62 13.34
C SER A 488 10.20 -13.26 12.72
N PRO A 489 10.00 -13.37 11.40
CA PRO A 489 8.68 -13.16 10.78
C PRO A 489 7.59 -14.10 11.29
N ARG A 490 7.98 -15.19 11.98
CA ARG A 490 7.06 -16.13 12.65
C ARG A 490 6.80 -15.81 14.13
N ALA A 491 7.51 -14.84 14.70
CA ALA A 491 7.35 -14.48 16.10
C ALA A 491 6.05 -13.73 16.33
N ASP A 492 5.44 -13.98 17.49
CA ASP A 492 4.23 -13.28 17.92
C ASP A 492 4.56 -11.83 18.29
N MET A 493 4.03 -10.88 17.52
CA MET A 493 4.45 -9.47 17.58
C MET A 493 4.11 -8.81 18.94
N PRO A 494 2.89 -8.96 19.50
CA PRO A 494 2.58 -8.47 20.84
C PRO A 494 3.53 -9.00 21.94
N ALA A 495 3.97 -10.27 21.84
CA ALA A 495 4.91 -10.85 22.79
C ALA A 495 6.32 -10.23 22.65
N VAL A 496 6.80 -10.02 21.42
CA VAL A 496 8.08 -9.32 21.17
C VAL A 496 8.02 -7.90 21.70
N TRP A 497 6.92 -7.18 21.44
CA TRP A 497 6.71 -5.82 21.93
C TRP A 497 6.75 -5.73 23.46
N ALA A 498 6.08 -6.64 24.16
CA ALA A 498 6.09 -6.69 25.63
C ALA A 498 7.50 -6.95 26.19
N GLY A 499 8.32 -7.75 25.49
CA GLY A 499 9.70 -8.07 25.90
C GLY A 499 10.66 -6.87 25.86
N LEU A 500 10.43 -5.89 24.97
CA LEU A 500 11.26 -4.68 24.88
C LEU A 500 11.29 -3.87 26.18
N GLY A 501 10.16 -3.83 26.88
CA GLY A 501 10.01 -3.08 28.13
C GLY A 501 10.75 -3.65 29.34
N HIS A 502 11.12 -4.92 29.31
CA HIS A 502 11.72 -5.63 30.44
C HIS A 502 13.25 -5.71 30.35
N SER A 503 13.84 -5.21 29.26
CA SER A 503 15.27 -5.23 29.01
C SER A 503 15.99 -4.07 29.72
N ALA A 504 15.98 -4.04 31.05
CA ALA A 504 16.79 -3.09 31.81
C ALA A 504 18.29 -3.40 31.59
N PRO A 505 19.18 -2.39 31.50
CA PRO A 505 20.61 -2.63 31.41
C PRO A 505 21.06 -3.38 32.68
N THR A 506 21.65 -4.55 32.49
CA THR A 506 22.32 -5.26 33.58
C THR A 506 23.53 -4.43 33.97
N VAL A 507 23.41 -3.64 35.04
CA VAL A 507 24.55 -3.02 35.71
C VAL A 507 25.51 -4.15 36.09
N PRO A 508 26.79 -4.12 35.69
CA PRO A 508 27.74 -5.13 36.13
C PRO A 508 27.84 -5.05 37.65
N ALA A 509 27.41 -6.10 38.33
CA ALA A 509 27.60 -6.23 39.77
C ALA A 509 29.11 -6.16 40.03
N GLY A 510 29.55 -5.07 40.68
CA GLY A 510 30.92 -4.96 41.19
C GLY A 510 31.26 -6.14 42.09
N PRO A 511 32.56 -6.48 42.22
CA PRO A 511 33.00 -7.69 42.91
C PRO A 511 32.49 -7.67 44.35
N ARG A 512 31.65 -8.67 44.68
CA ARG A 512 31.25 -8.95 46.07
C ARG A 512 32.50 -9.39 46.83
N THR A 513 33.10 -8.47 47.59
CA THR A 513 34.04 -8.83 48.64
C THR A 513 33.26 -9.59 49.71
N SER A 514 33.49 -10.90 49.77
CA SER A 514 33.01 -11.74 50.87
C SER A 514 34.02 -11.65 52.01
N THR A 515 33.66 -10.94 53.07
CA THR A 515 34.33 -11.05 54.37
C THR A 515 33.73 -12.27 55.09
N PRO A 516 34.52 -13.24 55.56
CA PRO A 516 33.98 -14.34 56.34
C PRO A 516 33.68 -13.86 57.77
N GLN A 517 32.48 -14.16 58.23
CA GLN A 517 32.01 -13.88 59.58
C GLN A 517 32.67 -14.91 60.54
N GLU A 518 33.67 -14.48 61.30
CA GLU A 518 34.19 -15.22 62.45
C GLU A 518 33.11 -15.29 63.54
N GLY A 519 32.78 -16.51 63.95
CA GLY A 519 31.94 -16.78 65.11
C GLY A 519 32.76 -16.92 66.38
N LEU A 520 32.38 -16.20 67.43
CA LEU A 520 32.67 -16.46 68.84
C LEU A 520 31.42 -15.99 69.61
N ARG A 521 30.68 -16.85 70.34
CA ARG A 521 30.97 -17.39 71.67
C ARG A 521 31.59 -16.38 72.63
#